data_AF-A0A953DJA4-F1
#
_entry.id   AF-A0A953DJA4-F1
#
_cell.length_a   1.000
_cell.length_b   1.000
_cell.length_c   1.000
_cell.angle_alpha   90.00
_cell.angle_beta   90.00
_cell.angle_gamma   90.00
#
_symmetry.space_group_name_H-M   'P 1'
#
loop_
_entity.id
_entity.type
_entity.pdbx_description
1 polymer ?
#
loop_
_entity_poly.entity_id
_entity_poly.type
_entity_poly.pdbx_seq_one_letter_code
_entity_poly.pdbx_strand_id
1 'polypeptide(L)' 'MHKPGDVAPEFSCQDHEGRTVRLSDFRGKTVVLWFYPKADTPG' A
#
# COMPACT_ATOMS: atom_id res chain seq x y z
N MET A 1 -6.22 -11.47 -12.07
CA MET A 1 -6.00 -12.13 -10.75
C MET A 1 -4.51 -12.06 -10.44
N HIS A 2 -4.13 -11.64 -9.24
CA HIS A 2 -2.72 -11.61 -8.81
C HIS A 2 -2.37 -12.93 -8.13
N LYS A 3 -1.16 -13.43 -8.38
CA LYS A 3 -0.63 -14.65 -7.76
C LYS A 3 0.76 -14.38 -7.17
N PRO A 4 1.25 -15.24 -6.25
CA PRO A 4 2.62 -15.14 -5.75
C PRO A 4 3.64 -15.05 -6.89
N GLY A 5 4.59 -14.13 -6.77
CA GLY A 5 5.63 -13.89 -7.77
C GLY A 5 5.24 -12.90 -8.88
N ASP A 6 3.97 -12.51 -9.01
CA ASP A 6 3.59 -11.39 -9.87
C ASP A 6 4.21 -10.09 -9.35
N VAL A 7 4.63 -9.22 -10.27
CA VAL A 7 5.03 -7.86 -9.92
C VAL A 7 3.82 -7.13 -9.35
N ALA A 8 4.00 -6.51 -8.18
CA ALA A 8 2.96 -5.70 -7.56
C ALA A 8 2.55 -4.56 -8.51
N PRO A 9 1.25 -4.31 -8.72
CA PRO A 9 0.80 -3.20 -9.55
C PRO A 9 1.26 -1.86 -9.00
N GLU A 10 1.64 -0.95 -9.89
CA GLU A 10 1.88 0.44 -9.49
C GLU A 10 0.59 1.07 -8.96
N PHE A 11 0.72 1.82 -7.87
CA PHE A 11 -0.36 2.60 -7.31
C PHE A 11 0.15 3.93 -6.79
N SER A 12 -0.77 4.90 -6.72
CA SER A 12 -0.58 6.13 -5.97
C SER A 12 -1.84 6.46 -5.21
N CYS A 13 -1.72 6.82 -3.93
CA CYS A 13 -2.83 7.27 -3.11
C CYS A 13 -2.39 8.48 -2.27
N GLN A 14 -3.37 9.21 -1.74
CA GLN A 14 -3.10 10.19 -0.70
C GLN A 14 -3.09 9.49 0.66
N ASP A 15 -2.12 9.82 1.51
CA ASP A 15 -2.15 9.44 2.92
C ASP A 15 -3.09 10.36 3.73
N HIS A 16 -3.16 10.13 5.03
CA HIS A 16 -4.00 10.91 5.95
C HIS A 16 -3.57 12.38 6.10
N GLU A 17 -2.36 12.74 5.66
CA GLU A 17 -1.85 14.12 5.64
C GLU A 17 -2.01 14.77 4.26
N GLY A 18 -2.61 14.07 3.30
CA GLY A 18 -2.77 14.55 1.91
C GLY A 18 -1.48 14.48 1.09
N ARG A 19 -0.47 13.72 1.53
CA ARG A 19 0.75 13.47 0.75
C ARG A 19 0.53 12.31 -0.19
N THR A 20 1.03 12.45 -1.41
CA THR A 20 0.95 11.37 -2.39
C THR A 20 2.03 10.33 -2.11
N VAL A 21 1.60 9.11 -1.84
CA VAL A 21 2.45 7.93 -1.67
C VAL A 21 2.40 7.11 -2.94
N ARG A 22 3.55 6.75 -3.52
CA ARG A 22 3.65 5.83 -4.67
C ARG A 22 4.41 4.58 -4.27
N LEU A 23 4.03 3.43 -4.84
CA LEU A 23 4.81 2.19 -4.63
C LEU A 23 6.27 2.36 -5.08
N SER A 24 6.49 3.10 -6.17
CA SER A 24 7.80 3.41 -6.72
C SER A 24 8.75 4.12 -5.74
N ASP A 25 8.21 4.83 -4.75
CA ASP A 25 9.02 5.60 -3.78
C ASP A 25 9.79 4.66 -2.82
N PHE A 26 9.39 3.39 -2.74
CA PHE A 26 9.98 2.38 -1.85
C PHE A 26 10.93 1.39 -2.56
N ARG A 27 11.35 1.67 -3.79
CA ARG A 27 12.27 0.80 -4.54
C ARG A 27 13.54 0.48 -3.72
N GLY A 28 13.96 -0.78 -3.76
CA GLY A 28 15.10 -1.29 -3.00
C GLY A 28 14.80 -1.64 -1.54
N LYS A 29 13.54 -1.52 -1.11
CA LYS A 29 13.07 -1.96 0.22
C LYS A 29 12.08 -3.10 0.10
N THR A 30 12.04 -3.97 1.10
CA THR A 30 10.93 -4.91 1.29
C THR A 30 9.74 -4.16 1.88
N VAL A 31 8.57 -4.30 1.27
CA VAL A 31 7.34 -3.60 1.66
C VAL A 31 6.22 -4.61 1.89
N VAL A 32 5.40 -4.38 2.92
CA VAL A 32 4.17 -5.11 3.19
C VAL A 32 3.01 -4.11 3.09
N LEU A 33 2.03 -4.41 2.24
CA LEU A 33 0.78 -3.64 2.15
C LEU A 33 -0.30 -4.37 2.94
N TRP A 34 -0.92 -3.66 3.87
CA TRP A 34 -1.93 -4.20 4.78
C TRP A 34 -3.19 -3.36 4.72
N PHE A 35 -4.36 -4.00 4.73
CA PHE A 35 -5.66 -3.34 4.74
C PHE A 35 -6.41 -3.70 6.01
N TYR A 36 -7.14 -2.73 6.57
CA TYR A 36 -8.05 -2.94 7.69
C TYR A 36 -9.44 -2.35 7.36
N PRO A 37 -10.55 -2.91 7.89
CA PRO A 37 -11.89 -2.51 7.44
C PRO A 37 -12.28 -1.07 7.79
N LYS A 38 -11.93 -0.62 9.01
CA LYS A 38 -12.29 0.70 9.51
C LYS A 38 -11.32 1.14 10.61
N ALA A 39 -10.99 2.42 10.62
CA ALA A 39 -10.21 3.03 11.69
C ALA A 39 -11.06 3.20 12.96
N ASP A 40 -10.40 3.25 14.12
CA ASP A 40 -11.04 3.56 15.41
C ASP A 40 -12.21 2.64 15.78
N THR A 41 -12.18 1.40 15.32
CA THR A 41 -13.10 0.36 15.77
C THR A 41 -12.37 -0.65 16.65
N PRO A 42 -13.01 -1.18 17.71
CA PRO A 42 -12.37 -2.12 18.63
C PRO A 42 -11.77 -3.36 17.95
N GLY A 43 -12.38 -3.82 16.84
CA GLY A 43 -12.06 -5.11 16.24
C GLY A 43 -12.71 -6.25 17.00
#